data_AF-A0A9J6QPI6-F1
#
_entry.id   AF-A0A9J6QPI6-F1
#
_cell.length_a   1.000
_cell.length_b   1.000
_cell.length_c   1.000
_cell.angle_alpha   90.00
_cell.angle_beta   90.00
_cell.angle_gamma   90.00
#
_symmetry.space_group_name_H-M   'P 1'
#
loop_
_entity.id
_entity.type
_entity.pdbx_description
1 polymer ?
#
loop_
_entity_poly.entity_id
_entity_poly.type
_entity_poly.pdbx_seq_one_letter_code
_entity_poly.pdbx_strand_id
1 'polypeptide(L)' 'MIIIVTLIIILKNIMSRMDNIAATLPHPEKTTQPVPVATDRRINSKELLGNEGRVIIEHDGQHYLLRQTHAGKLILTK' A
#
# COMPACT_ATOMS: atom_id res chain seq x y z
N MET A 1 -38.34 -8.72 -29.50
CA MET A 1 -37.75 -8.84 -28.15
C MET A 1 -36.33 -9.39 -28.17
N ILE A 2 -36.07 -10.54 -28.81
CA ILE A 2 -34.75 -11.20 -28.82
C ILE A 2 -33.61 -10.31 -29.37
N ILE A 3 -33.85 -9.56 -30.46
CA ILE A 3 -32.85 -8.68 -31.10
C ILE A 3 -32.46 -7.48 -30.20
N ILE A 4 -33.42 -6.91 -29.47
CA ILE A 4 -33.18 -5.76 -28.58
C ILE A 4 -32.40 -6.19 -27.32
N VAL A 5 -32.71 -7.36 -26.76
CA VAL A 5 -32.02 -7.86 -25.56
C VAL A 5 -30.57 -8.24 -25.88
N THR A 6 -30.33 -8.84 -27.05
CA THR A 6 -28.97 -9.20 -27.49
C THR A 6 -28.12 -7.95 -27.78
N LEU A 7 -28.69 -6.90 -28.37
CA LEU A 7 -27.99 -5.63 -28.60
C LEU A 7 -27.54 -4.96 -27.29
N ILE A 8 -28.38 -4.96 -26.25
CA ILE A 8 -28.04 -4.40 -24.93
C ILE A 8 -26.89 -5.18 -24.27
N ILE A 9 -26.90 -6.51 -24.38
CA ILE A 9 -25.84 -7.37 -23.84
C ILE A 9 -24.51 -7.10 -24.55
N ILE A 10 -24.52 -6.95 -25.88
CA ILE A 10 -23.32 -6.63 -26.67
C ILE A 10 -22.75 -5.26 -26.27
N LEU A 11 -23.60 -4.24 -26.13
CA LEU A 11 -23.16 -2.91 -25.72
C LEU A 11 -22.56 -2.91 -24.30
N LYS A 12 -23.15 -3.66 -23.36
CA LYS A 12 -22.62 -3.77 -22.00
C LYS A 12 -21.30 -4.54 -21.94
N ASN A 13 -21.14 -5.56 -22.78
CA ASN A 13 -19.88 -6.32 -22.90
C ASN A 13 -18.75 -5.46 -23.48
N ILE A 14 -19.04 -4.58 -24.46
CA ILE A 14 -18.05 -3.64 -25.02
C ILE A 14 -17.60 -2.63 -23.97
N MET A 15 -18.53 -2.08 -23.19
CA MET A 15 -18.21 -1.09 -22.15
C MET A 15 -17.36 -1.69 -21.03
N SER A 16 -17.66 -2.90 -20.56
CA SER A 16 -16.85 -3.62 -19.55
C SER A 16 -15.45 -4.00 -20.04
N ARG A 17 -15.23 -4.06 -21.36
CA ARG A 17 -13.92 -4.41 -21.94
C ARG A 17 -12.96 -3.23 -21.93
N MET A 18 -13.45 -1.99 -21.92
CA MET A 18 -12.63 -0.77 -21.97
C MET A 18 -11.95 -0.42 -20.64
N ASP A 19 -12.33 -1.06 -19.53
CA ASP A 19 -11.72 -0.85 -18.22
C ASP A 19 -10.41 -1.67 -18.03
N ASN A 20 -10.16 -2.63 -18.93
CA ASN A 20 -9.12 -3.65 -18.76
C ASN A 20 -7.89 -3.48 -19.68
N ILE A 21 -7.92 -2.56 -20.65
CA ILE A 21 -6.80 -2.33 -21.60
C ILE A 21 -5.85 -1.21 -21.13
N ALA A 22 -5.99 -0.75 -19.88
CA ALA A 22 -5.08 0.20 -19.24
C ALA A 22 -3.96 -0.45 -18.40
N ALA A 23 -3.80 -1.78 -18.46
CA ALA A 23 -2.88 -2.53 -17.58
C ALA A 23 -1.63 -3.10 -18.28
N THR A 24 -1.20 -2.55 -19.42
CA THR A 24 0.13 -2.86 -19.99
C THR A 24 0.71 -1.67 -20.74
N LEU A 25 0.96 -0.61 -20.00
CA LEU A 25 2.07 0.30 -20.31
C LEU A 25 3.08 0.06 -19.19
N PRO A 26 4.40 -0.07 -19.45
CA PRO A 26 5.39 0.00 -18.39
C PRO A 26 5.29 1.41 -17.81
N HIS A 27 4.47 1.56 -16.76
CA HIS A 27 4.48 2.74 -15.93
C HIS A 27 5.89 2.80 -15.36
N PRO A 28 6.68 3.86 -15.59
CA PRO A 28 7.90 4.04 -14.84
C PRO A 28 7.46 4.17 -13.39
N GLU A 29 7.52 3.06 -12.65
CA GLU A 29 7.18 3.02 -11.26
C GLU A 29 8.02 4.10 -10.59
N LYS A 30 7.33 5.11 -10.06
CA LYS A 30 7.90 6.14 -9.22
C LYS A 30 8.27 5.49 -7.88
N THR A 31 9.25 4.60 -7.90
CA THR A 31 9.75 3.89 -6.72
C THR A 31 10.85 4.73 -6.11
N THR A 32 10.45 5.81 -5.44
CA THR A 32 11.38 6.67 -4.67
C THR A 32 11.57 6.16 -3.24
N GLN A 33 11.01 5.00 -2.88
CA GLN A 33 11.28 4.37 -1.60
C GLN A 33 12.59 3.59 -1.70
N PRO A 34 13.58 3.85 -0.83
CA PRO A 34 14.81 3.07 -0.78
C PRO A 34 14.45 1.59 -0.62
N VAL A 35 14.91 0.77 -1.56
CA VAL A 35 14.77 -0.69 -1.45
C VAL A 35 15.70 -1.16 -0.33
N PRO A 36 15.21 -1.91 0.67
CA PRO A 36 16.07 -2.42 1.72
C PRO A 36 17.19 -3.29 1.14
N VAL A 37 18.44 -2.97 1.44
CA VAL A 37 19.60 -3.76 1.02
C VAL A 37 19.93 -4.83 2.08
N ALA A 38 20.74 -5.82 1.70
CA ALA A 38 21.11 -6.89 2.63
C ALA A 38 21.83 -6.35 3.88
N THR A 39 22.61 -5.27 3.72
CA THR A 39 23.41 -4.64 4.77
C THR A 39 22.59 -3.78 5.75
N ASP A 40 21.32 -3.52 5.47
CA ASP A 40 20.50 -2.70 6.37
C ASP A 40 20.29 -3.38 7.71
N ARG A 41 20.37 -2.60 8.79
CA ARG A 41 20.05 -3.06 10.13
C ARG A 41 18.59 -3.49 10.19
N ARG A 42 18.36 -4.76 10.48
CA ARG A 42 17.02 -5.32 10.72
C ARG A 42 16.80 -5.48 12.23
N ILE A 43 15.59 -5.14 12.69
CA ILE A 43 15.15 -5.33 14.07
C ILE A 43 13.74 -5.87 14.09
N ASN A 44 13.44 -6.78 15.02
CA ASN A 44 12.08 -7.28 15.19
C ASN A 44 11.20 -6.20 15.82
N SER A 45 9.97 -6.02 15.32
CA SER A 45 9.06 -5.01 15.86
C SER A 45 8.70 -5.23 17.32
N LYS A 46 8.61 -6.48 17.79
CA LYS A 46 8.34 -6.81 19.20
C LYS A 46 9.50 -6.40 20.10
N GLU A 47 10.73 -6.55 19.61
CA GLU A 47 11.94 -6.11 20.33
C GLU A 47 12.01 -4.58 20.38
N LEU A 48 11.71 -3.91 19.27
CA LEU A 48 11.73 -2.44 19.19
C LEU A 48 10.65 -1.76 20.05
N LEU A 49 9.44 -2.34 20.09
CA LEU A 49 8.27 -1.73 20.74
C LEU A 49 8.03 -2.22 22.17
N GLY A 50 8.63 -3.35 22.55
CA GLY A 50 8.39 -4.01 23.84
C GLY A 50 6.93 -4.45 24.04
N ASN A 51 6.57 -4.68 25.29
CA ASN A 51 5.23 -5.16 25.68
C ASN A 51 4.14 -4.10 25.49
N GLU A 52 4.51 -2.82 25.53
CA GLU A 52 3.60 -1.68 25.39
C GLU A 52 3.15 -1.45 23.93
N GLY A 53 3.80 -2.09 22.96
CA GLY A 53 3.50 -1.94 21.54
C GLY A 53 3.80 -0.54 20.99
N ARG A 54 4.60 0.26 21.72
CA ARG A 54 4.97 1.63 21.35
C ARG A 54 6.31 2.05 21.97
N VAL A 55 7.03 2.93 21.31
CA VAL A 55 8.30 3.52 21.77
C VAL A 55 8.38 5.00 21.37
N ILE A 56 9.02 5.82 22.20
CA ILE A 56 9.37 7.20 21.85
C ILE A 56 10.78 7.21 21.25
N ILE A 57 10.92 7.85 20.10
CA ILE A 57 12.18 8.07 19.40
C ILE A 57 12.52 9.54 19.52
N GLU A 58 13.65 9.85 20.14
CA GLU A 58 14.21 11.20 20.11
C GLU A 58 15.02 11.38 18.83
N HIS A 59 14.71 12.43 18.07
CA HIS A 59 15.41 12.76 16.83
C HIS A 59 15.42 14.29 16.66
N ASP A 60 16.60 14.88 16.52
CA ASP A 60 16.80 16.33 16.43
C ASP A 60 16.13 17.14 17.55
N GLY A 61 16.18 16.61 18.79
CA GLY A 61 15.55 17.22 19.96
C GLY A 61 14.01 17.20 19.93
N GLN A 62 13.41 16.43 19.02
CA GLN A 62 11.98 16.20 18.93
C GLN A 62 11.65 14.76 19.31
N HIS A 63 10.44 14.56 19.82
CA HIS A 63 9.96 13.25 20.23
C HIS A 63 8.99 12.75 19.18
N TYR A 64 9.19 11.51 18.74
CA TYR A 64 8.30 10.82 17.81
C TYR A 64 7.79 9.54 18.46
N LEU A 65 6.49 9.27 18.32
CA LEU A 65 5.87 8.04 18.77
C LEU A 65 5.84 7.03 17.62
N LEU A 66 6.57 5.92 17.77
CA LEU A 66 6.42 4.74 16.93
C LEU A 66 5.51 3.74 17.64
N ARG A 67 4.44 3.30 16.98
CA ARG A 67 3.51 2.32 17.57
C ARG A 67 2.89 1.41 16.52
N GLN A 68 2.37 0.28 16.98
CA GLN A 68 1.48 -0.54 16.16
C GLN A 68 0.09 0.11 16.01
N THR A 69 -0.57 -0.17 14.89
CA THR A 69 -1.97 0.19 14.61
C THR A 69 -2.87 -1.02 14.85
N HIS A 70 -4.19 -0.81 14.96
CA HIS A 70 -5.15 -1.92 15.05
C HIS A 70 -5.10 -2.87 13.84
N ALA A 71 -4.70 -2.38 12.67
CA ALA A 71 -4.50 -3.19 11.47
C ALA A 71 -3.14 -3.91 11.42
N GLY A 72 -2.38 -3.87 12.53
CA GLY A 72 -1.10 -4.57 12.67
C GLY A 72 0.11 -3.88 12.04
N LYS A 73 -0.07 -2.74 11.36
CA LYS A 73 1.03 -1.94 10.77
C LYS A 73 1.73 -1.06 11.80
N LEU A 74 2.94 -0.60 11.49
CA LEU A 74 3.64 0.42 12.27
C LEU A 74 3.34 1.83 11.73
N ILE A 75 3.20 2.80 12.62
CA ILE A 75 3.06 4.21 12.28
C ILE A 75 3.96 5.05 13.20
N LEU A 76 4.60 6.05 12.61
CA LEU A 76 5.38 7.08 13.29
C LEU A 76 4.58 8.38 13.29
N THR A 77 4.38 8.97 14.46
CA THR A 77 3.73 10.28 14.62
C THR A 77 4.63 11.21 15.42
N LYS A 78 4.48 12.53 15.22
CA LYS A 78 5.11 13.55 16.06
C LYS A 78 4.23 13.86 17.26
#